data_AF-A0A6V7I9K9-F1
#
_entry.id   AF-A0A6V7I9K9-F1
#
_cell.length_a   1.000
_cell.length_b   1.000
_cell.length_c   1.000
_cell.angle_alpha   90.00
_cell.angle_beta   90.00
_cell.angle_gamma   90.00
#
_symmetry.space_group_name_H-M   'P 1'
#
loop_
_entity.id
_entity.type
_entity.pdbx_description
1 polymer ?
#
loop_
_entity_poly.entity_id
_entity_poly.type
_entity_poly.pdbx_seq_one_letter_code
_entity_poly.pdbx_strand_id
1 'polypeptide(L)' 'IGWDVWLKASTCRQACITLGDLIGDSEYKFRVKAENPYGVSEPSEESDVIFIPQARDR' A
#
# COMPACT_ATOMS: atom_id res chain seq x y z
N ILE A 1 -17.68 -2.87 -11.39
CA ILE A 1 -17.61 -2.26 -10.04
C ILE A 1 -16.12 -2.11 -9.75
N GLY A 2 -15.61 -0.88 -9.88
CA GLY A 2 -14.17 -0.60 -9.91
C GLY A 2 -13.54 -0.69 -8.52
N TRP A 3 -12.32 -1.20 -8.45
CA TRP A 3 -11.51 -1.38 -7.24
C TRP A 3 -10.91 -0.06 -6.72
N ASP A 4 -11.64 1.05 -6.80
CA ASP A 4 -11.15 2.37 -6.35
C ASP A 4 -11.41 2.56 -4.85
N VAL A 5 -10.91 1.62 -4.05
CA VAL A 5 -11.07 1.63 -2.58
C VAL A 5 -9.70 1.44 -1.94
N TRP A 6 -9.38 2.33 -1.01
CA TRP A 6 -8.15 2.25 -0.23
C TRP A 6 -8.25 1.18 0.85
N LEU A 7 -7.38 0.17 0.77
CA LEU A 7 -7.26 -0.90 1.74
C LEU A 7 -6.04 -0.68 2.65
N LYS A 8 -6.19 -1.02 3.94
CA LYS A 8 -5.06 -0.99 4.88
C LYS A 8 -4.15 -2.19 4.61
N ALA A 9 -2.96 -1.95 4.08
CA ALA A 9 -1.98 -3.01 3.81
C ALA A 9 -1.24 -3.49 5.07
N SER A 10 -0.65 -2.56 5.83
CA SER A 10 0.10 -2.89 7.06
C SER A 10 0.35 -1.66 7.93
N THR A 11 0.97 -1.84 9.10
CA THR A 11 1.47 -0.79 10.00
C THR A 11 2.91 -1.06 10.38
N CYS A 12 3.76 -0.03 10.44
CA CYS A 12 5.15 -0.14 10.87
C CYS A 12 5.51 0.98 11.84
N ARG A 13 6.49 0.73 12.71
CA ARG A 13 7.08 1.77 13.59
C ARG A 13 8.30 2.45 12.97
N GLN A 14 8.86 1.88 11.91
CA GLN A 14 9.96 2.45 11.15
C GLN A 14 9.41 3.27 9.98
N ALA A 15 10.24 4.15 9.41
CA ALA A 15 9.88 4.92 8.21
C ALA A 15 9.93 4.08 6.91
N CYS A 16 10.03 2.75 7.01
CA CYS A 16 10.05 1.82 5.89
C CYS A 16 9.34 0.50 6.25
N ILE A 17 8.76 -0.16 5.25
CA ILE A 17 8.19 -1.50 5.32
C ILE A 17 8.22 -2.15 3.95
N THR A 18 8.39 -3.47 3.91
CA THR A 18 8.23 -4.28 2.70
C THR A 18 6.85 -4.94 2.72
N LEU A 19 6.06 -4.73 1.68
CA LEU A 19 4.76 -5.38 1.51
C LEU A 19 4.91 -6.64 0.65
N GLY A 20 4.42 -7.76 1.16
CA GLY A 20 4.31 -9.03 0.44
C GLY A 20 2.88 -9.28 -0.04
N ASP A 21 2.68 -10.44 -0.67
CA ASP A 21 1.36 -10.98 -1.05
C ASP A 21 0.51 -10.04 -1.94
N LEU A 22 1.17 -9.18 -2.72
CA LEU A 22 0.51 -8.40 -3.73
C LEU A 22 0.05 -9.31 -4.86
N ILE A 23 -1.19 -9.11 -5.32
CA ILE A 23 -1.75 -9.85 -6.46
C ILE A 23 -0.93 -9.48 -7.70
N GLY A 24 -0.41 -10.49 -8.39
CA GLY A 24 0.29 -10.31 -9.66
C GLY A 24 -0.66 -9.89 -10.79
N ASP A 25 -0.07 -9.35 -11.86
CA ASP A 25 -0.80 -8.79 -13.00
C ASP A 25 -1.78 -7.67 -12.58
N SER A 26 -1.40 -6.89 -11.56
CA SER A 26 -2.22 -5.82 -10.99
C SER A 26 -1.41 -4.55 -10.74
N GLU A 27 -2.10 -3.41 -10.77
CA GLU A 27 -1.53 -2.09 -10.50
C GLU A 27 -1.89 -1.62 -9.09
N TYR A 28 -0.93 -1.01 -8.40
CA TYR A 28 -1.10 -0.47 -7.06
C TYR A 28 -0.60 0.96 -6.96
N LYS A 29 -1.26 1.73 -6.09
CA LYS A 29 -0.74 2.96 -5.51
C LYS A 29 -0.66 2.82 -4.00
N PHE A 30 0.29 3.50 -3.39
CA PHE A 30 0.49 3.48 -1.95
C PHE A 30 0.37 4.89 -1.37
N ARG A 31 -0.14 4.97 -0.15
CA ARG A 31 -0.15 6.19 0.66
C ARG A 31 0.04 5.82 2.12
N VAL A 32 0.57 6.74 2.91
CA VAL A 32 0.89 6.51 4.33
C VAL A 32 0.06 7.42 5.21
N LYS A 33 -0.33 6.93 6.39
CA LYS A 33 -0.90 7.74 7.48
C LYS A 33 0.00 7.61 8.70
N ALA A 34 0.26 8.72 9.39
CA ALA A 34 0.98 8.73 10.65
C ALA A 34 -0.01 8.57 11.82
N GLU A 35 0.39 7.84 12.86
CA GLU A 35 -0.41 7.61 14.06
C GLU A 35 0.33 8.08 15.30
N ASN A 36 -0.37 8.79 16.18
CA ASN A 36 0.10 9.18 17.51
C ASN A 36 -1.02 8.95 18.54
N PRO A 37 -0.79 9.14 19.86
CA PRO A 37 -1.81 8.90 20.88
C PRO A 37 -3.11 9.72 20.73
N TYR A 38 -3.11 10.77 19.93
CA TYR A 38 -4.26 11.65 19.69
C TYR A 38 -5.04 11.29 18.42
N GLY A 39 -4.50 10.41 17.56
CA GLY A 39 -5.19 9.93 16.38
C GLY A 39 -4.28 9.65 15.18
N VAL A 40 -4.92 9.59 14.02
CA VAL A 40 -4.30 9.27 12.73
C VAL A 40 -4.38 10.48 11.81
N SER A 41 -3.29 10.78 11.10
CA SER A 41 -3.23 11.89 10.15
C SER A 41 -4.13 11.66 8.92
N GLU A 42 -4.31 12.72 8.14
CA GLU A 42 -4.67 12.60 6.74
C GLU A 42 -3.64 11.75 5.97
N PRO A 43 -4.04 11.07 4.88
CA PRO A 43 -3.10 10.31 4.07
C PRO A 43 -2.10 11.25 3.39
N SER A 44 -0.89 10.74 3.15
CA SER A 44 0.09 11.38 2.27
C SER A 44 -0.42 11.50 0.83
N GLU A 45 0.35 12.20 0.00
CA GLU A 45 0.26 12.05 -1.45
C GLU A 45 0.41 10.58 -1.86
N GLU A 46 -0.27 10.22 -2.95
CA GLU A 46 -0.19 8.90 -3.54
C GLU A 46 1.19 8.71 -4.20
N SER A 47 1.73 7.49 -4.12
CA SER A 47 2.87 7.11 -4.93
C SER A 47 2.52 7.07 -6.42
N ASP A 48 3.55 6.97 -7.26
CA ASP A 48 3.39 6.52 -8.64
C ASP A 48 2.72 5.12 -8.68
N VAL A 49 2.11 4.82 -9.83
CA VAL A 49 1.51 3.50 -10.09
C VAL A 49 2.63 2.47 -10.25
N ILE A 50 2.52 1.37 -9.51
CA ILE A 50 3.44 0.25 -9.56
C ILE A 50 2.70 -0.97 -10.10
N PHE A 51 3.17 -1.52 -11.21
CA PHE A 51 2.69 -2.79 -11.75
C PHE A 51 3.44 -3.97 -11.13
N ILE A 52 2.69 -4.92 -10.59
CA ILE A 52 3.24 -6.15 -10.01
C ILE A 52 3.17 -7.24 -11.08
N PRO A 53 4.29 -7.71 -11.64
CA PRO A 53 4.27 -8.79 -12.63
C PRO A 53 3.79 -10.08 -11.97
N GLN A 54 3.12 -10.93 -12.75
CA GLN A 54 2.78 -12.28 -12.30
C GLN A 54 4.05 -13.03 -11.90
N ALA A 55 4.12 -13.47 -10.64
CA ALA A 55 5.16 -14.38 -10.21
C ALA A 55 5.01 -15.67 -11.03
N ARG A 56 5.99 -15.98 -11.88
CA ARG A 56 6.06 -17.30 -12.51
C ARG A 56 6.39 -18.28 -11.39
N ASP A 57 5.41 -19.11 -11.01
CA ASP A 57 5.68 -20.33 -10.24
C ASP A 57 6.84 -21.05 -10.93
N ARG A 58 7.93 -21.24 -10.20
CA ARG A 58 9.09 -22.00 -10.67
C ARG A 58 8.94 -23.45 -10.27
#